data_AF-A0A925ZYR9-F1
#
_entry.id   AF-A0A925ZYR9-F1
#
_cell.length_a   1.000
_cell.length_b   1.000
_cell.length_c   1.000
_cell.angle_alpha   90.00
_cell.angle_beta   90.00
_cell.angle_gamma   90.00
#
_symmetry.space_group_name_H-M   'P 1'
#
loop_
_entity.id
_entity.type
_entity.pdbx_description
1 polymer ?
#
loop_
_entity_poly.entity_id
_entity_poly.type
_entity_poly.pdbx_seq_one_letter_code
_entity_poly.pdbx_strand_id
1 'polypeptide(L)'
;MLTPEQHARQLIDAQLALAGWLVQDYKQINLGAGAGVAVREYPTDSGPADYALLMDRKLVGIVEAKREGTSLTAVAEQTACYQYSATKHAQRVADQLLVANGLEIRFADAHDPEPRSRPVFGFHRPETLREWTR
;
A
#
# COMPACT_ATOMS: atom_id res chain seq x y z
N MET A 1 -4.52 -8.18 -24.90
CA MET A 1 -3.53 -7.14 -24.51
C MET A 1 -3.86 -6.73 -23.09
N LEU A 2 -2.87 -6.68 -22.18
CA LEU A 2 -3.08 -6.16 -20.83
C LEU A 2 -3.30 -4.65 -20.91
N THR A 3 -4.21 -4.10 -20.10
CA THR A 3 -4.30 -2.65 -19.96
C THR A 3 -3.07 -2.11 -19.21
N PRO A 4 -2.70 -0.84 -19.39
CA PRO A 4 -1.61 -0.23 -18.64
C PRO A 4 -1.77 -0.36 -17.12
N GLU A 5 -3.01 -0.30 -16.63
CA GLU A 5 -3.33 -0.53 -15.21
C GLU A 5 -3.07 -1.98 -14.77
N GLN A 6 -3.38 -2.96 -15.62
CA GLN A 6 -3.10 -4.36 -15.32
C GLN A 6 -1.59 -4.64 -15.32
N HIS A 7 -0.84 -4.04 -16.24
CA HIS A 7 0.62 -4.16 -16.28
C HIS A 7 1.27 -3.56 -15.03
N ALA A 8 0.87 -2.35 -14.63
CA ALA A 8 1.32 -1.72 -13.40
C ALA A 8 1.03 -2.60 -12.17
N ARG A 9 -0.16 -3.21 -12.09
CA ARG A 9 -0.50 -4.12 -10.99
C ARG A 9 0.40 -5.36 -10.96
N GLN A 10 0.67 -6.00 -12.09
CA GLN A 10 1.59 -7.15 -12.16
C GLN A 10 3.00 -6.80 -11.68
N LEU A 11 3.49 -5.60 -12.00
CA LEU A 11 4.79 -5.12 -11.51
C LEU A 11 4.77 -4.89 -9.99
N ILE A 12 3.71 -4.26 -9.48
CA ILE A 12 3.54 -4.01 -8.04
C ILE A 12 3.45 -5.34 -7.27
N ASP A 13 2.69 -6.31 -7.78
CA ASP A 13 2.59 -7.65 -7.23
C ASP A 13 3.96 -8.32 -7.09
N ALA A 14 4.76 -8.28 -8.17
CA ALA A 14 6.10 -8.84 -8.17
C ALA A 14 7.02 -8.12 -7.17
N GLN A 15 6.96 -6.79 -7.08
CA GLN A 15 7.79 -6.01 -6.16
C GLN A 15 7.38 -6.22 -4.70
N LEU A 16 6.08 -6.32 -4.39
CA LEU A 16 5.58 -6.67 -3.06
C LEU A 16 6.04 -8.06 -2.65
N ALA A 17 5.92 -9.05 -3.54
CA ALA A 17 6.39 -10.41 -3.30
C ALA A 17 7.91 -10.46 -3.04
N LEU A 18 8.70 -9.71 -3.83
CA LEU A 18 10.16 -9.59 -3.63
C LEU A 18 10.52 -8.92 -2.29
N ALA A 19 9.70 -7.98 -1.82
CA ALA A 19 9.83 -7.38 -0.50
C ALA A 19 9.34 -8.29 0.65
N GLY A 20 8.86 -9.50 0.34
CA GLY A 20 8.44 -10.49 1.33
C GLY A 20 6.97 -10.39 1.75
N TRP A 21 6.14 -9.64 1.01
CA TRP A 21 4.69 -9.60 1.23
C TRP A 21 4.00 -10.79 0.58
N LEU A 22 3.09 -11.41 1.33
CA LEU A 22 2.18 -12.40 0.76
C LEU A 22 1.01 -11.68 0.09
N VAL A 23 1.04 -11.60 -1.24
CA VAL A 23 -0.01 -10.94 -1.99
C VAL A 23 -1.22 -11.87 -2.13
N GLN A 24 -2.39 -11.38 -1.71
CA GLN A 24 -3.64 -12.13 -1.69
C GLN A 24 -4.79 -11.30 -2.23
N ASP A 25 -5.82 -11.97 -2.74
CA ASP A 25 -7.08 -11.32 -3.11
C ASP A 25 -7.98 -11.19 -1.86
N TYR A 26 -8.73 -10.09 -1.74
CA TYR A 26 -9.65 -9.89 -0.62
C TYR A 26 -10.65 -11.05 -0.45
N LYS A 27 -11.10 -11.67 -1.55
CA LYS A 27 -12.07 -12.80 -1.49
C LYS A 27 -11.47 -14.08 -0.92
N GLN A 28 -10.15 -14.21 -0.89
CA GLN A 28 -9.42 -15.40 -0.44
C GLN A 28 -8.42 -15.07 0.68
N ILE A 29 -8.68 -13.98 1.39
CA ILE A 29 -7.76 -13.42 2.39
C ILE A 29 -7.52 -14.38 3.55
N ASN A 30 -6.25 -14.69 3.79
CA ASN A 30 -5.75 -15.35 4.98
C ASN A 30 -4.70 -14.46 5.65
N LEU A 31 -5.16 -13.65 6.61
CA LEU A 31 -4.31 -12.74 7.40
C LEU A 31 -3.32 -13.47 8.32
N GLY A 32 -3.47 -14.79 8.51
CA GLY A 32 -2.55 -15.63 9.27
C GLY A 32 -1.51 -16.35 8.41
N ALA A 33 -1.48 -16.12 7.10
CA ALA A 33 -0.58 -16.83 6.19
C ALA A 33 0.91 -16.47 6.38
N GLY A 34 1.21 -15.32 6.98
CA GLY A 34 2.59 -14.88 7.19
C GLY A 34 2.71 -13.59 7.99
N ALA A 35 3.95 -13.12 8.15
CA ALA A 35 4.27 -11.93 8.93
C ALA A 35 3.74 -10.61 8.32
N GLY A 36 3.59 -10.57 7.00
CA GLY A 36 2.98 -9.45 6.27
C GLY A 36 2.18 -9.95 5.07
N VAL A 37 0.96 -9.43 4.93
CA VAL A 37 0.01 -9.79 3.87
C VAL A 37 -0.39 -8.51 3.13
N ALA A 38 -0.22 -8.51 1.81
CA ALA A 38 -0.70 -7.45 0.94
C ALA A 38 -2.01 -7.90 0.29
N VAL A 39 -3.11 -7.21 0.55
CA VAL A 39 -4.44 -7.62 0.09
C VAL A 39 -4.92 -6.70 -1.00
N ARG A 40 -5.20 -7.26 -2.18
CA ARG A 40 -5.75 -6.53 -3.32
C ARG A 40 -7.21 -6.13 -3.09
N GLU A 41 -7.61 -4.99 -3.63
CA GLU A 41 -9.00 -4.50 -3.64
C GLU A 41 -9.63 -4.46 -2.24
N TYR A 42 -8.88 -3.97 -1.26
CA TYR A 42 -9.31 -3.97 0.13
C TYR A 42 -10.39 -2.90 0.36
N PRO A 43 -11.58 -3.26 0.87
CA PRO A 43 -12.68 -2.31 1.03
C PRO A 43 -12.38 -1.31 2.15
N THR A 44 -12.54 -0.03 1.87
CA THR A 44 -12.45 1.05 2.85
C THR A 44 -13.68 1.96 2.80
N ASP A 45 -13.81 2.88 3.76
CA ASP A 45 -14.97 3.78 3.85
C ASP A 45 -15.02 4.81 2.69
N SER A 46 -13.89 5.14 2.07
CA SER A 46 -13.81 6.09 0.96
C SER A 46 -13.71 5.43 -0.43
N GLY A 47 -13.74 4.11 -0.49
CA GLY A 47 -13.60 3.32 -1.72
C GLY A 47 -12.59 2.17 -1.57
N PRO A 48 -12.60 1.16 -2.46
CA PRO A 48 -11.61 0.09 -2.36
C PRO A 48 -10.20 0.63 -2.63
N ALA A 49 -9.27 0.33 -1.73
CA ALA A 49 -7.85 0.55 -1.96
C ALA A 49 -7.28 -0.52 -2.89
N ASP A 50 -6.32 -0.15 -3.74
CA ASP A 50 -5.70 -1.11 -4.66
C ASP A 50 -4.98 -2.22 -3.89
N TYR A 51 -4.19 -1.87 -2.87
CA TYR A 51 -3.63 -2.83 -1.93
C TYR A 51 -3.68 -2.31 -0.49
N ALA A 52 -3.99 -3.19 0.45
CA ALA A 52 -3.82 -2.98 1.88
C ALA A 52 -2.66 -3.83 2.41
N LEU A 53 -1.73 -3.20 3.12
CA LEU A 53 -0.63 -3.88 3.80
C LEU A 53 -1.06 -4.17 5.23
N LEU A 54 -1.19 -5.45 5.57
CA LEU A 54 -1.57 -5.90 6.90
C LEU A 54 -0.46 -6.71 7.56
N MET A 55 -0.23 -6.44 8.84
CA MET A 55 0.69 -7.18 9.70
C MET A 55 0.00 -7.47 11.02
N ASP A 56 0.04 -8.72 11.49
CA ASP A 56 -0.65 -9.12 12.72
C ASP A 56 -2.15 -8.72 12.73
N ARG A 57 -2.80 -8.83 11.56
CA ARG A 57 -4.19 -8.39 11.30
C ARG A 57 -4.45 -6.88 11.49
N LYS A 58 -3.40 -6.07 11.61
CA LYS A 58 -3.48 -4.61 11.68
C LYS A 58 -3.11 -4.03 10.32
N LEU A 59 -3.92 -3.09 9.86
CA LEU A 59 -3.59 -2.28 8.69
C LEU A 59 -2.42 -1.36 9.05
N VAL A 60 -1.34 -1.45 8.28
CA VAL A 60 -0.14 -0.64 8.48
C VAL A 60 0.10 0.34 7.34
N GLY A 61 -0.40 0.01 6.14
CA GLY A 61 -0.26 0.89 5.00
C GLY A 61 -1.24 0.59 3.87
N ILE A 62 -1.39 1.56 2.98
CA ILE A 62 -2.17 1.44 1.75
C ILE A 62 -1.24 1.69 0.56
N VAL A 63 -1.39 0.89 -0.50
CA VAL A 63 -0.74 1.14 -1.78
C VAL A 63 -1.82 1.50 -2.81
N GLU A 64 -1.69 2.67 -3.40
CA GLU A 64 -2.49 3.14 -4.53
C GLU A 64 -1.74 2.84 -5.84
N ALA A 65 -2.33 2.03 -6.71
CA ALA A 65 -1.76 1.72 -8.01
C ALA A 65 -2.26 2.73 -9.04
N LYS A 66 -1.34 3.38 -9.76
CA LYS A 66 -1.67 4.28 -10.87
C LYS A 66 -1.12 3.72 -12.18
N ARG A 67 -1.75 4.11 -13.28
CA ARG A 67 -1.26 3.75 -14.61
C ARG A 67 0.13 4.35 -14.86
N GLU A 68 0.94 3.64 -15.63
CA GLU A 68 2.24 4.12 -16.12
C GLU A 68 2.06 5.49 -16.82
N GLY A 69 2.99 6.43 -16.55
CA GLY A 69 2.94 7.79 -17.10
C GLY A 69 2.11 8.81 -16.31
N THR A 70 1.52 8.41 -15.17
CA THR A 70 0.86 9.36 -14.25
C THR A 70 1.88 10.04 -13.34
N SER A 71 1.79 11.36 -13.16
CA SER A 71 2.63 12.07 -12.19
C SER A 71 2.26 11.65 -10.77
N LEU A 72 3.13 10.85 -10.14
CA LEU A 72 2.90 10.31 -8.80
C LEU A 72 2.95 11.38 -7.70
N THR A 73 3.64 12.50 -7.93
CA THR A 73 3.80 13.58 -6.94
C THR A 73 2.46 14.21 -6.61
N ALA A 74 1.70 14.65 -7.62
CA ALA A 74 0.39 15.28 -7.42
C ALA A 74 -0.62 14.32 -6.78
N VAL A 75 -0.57 13.05 -7.15
CA VAL A 75 -1.41 12.00 -6.55
C VAL A 75 -1.04 11.81 -5.09
N ALA A 76 0.26 11.69 -4.76
CA ALA A 76 0.69 11.49 -3.38
C ALA A 76 0.36 12.68 -2.48
N GLU A 77 0.43 13.92 -2.98
CA GLU A 77 0.00 15.12 -2.24
C GLU A 77 -1.52 15.11 -1.99
N GLN A 78 -2.31 14.72 -2.99
CA GLN A 78 -3.75 14.60 -2.83
C GLN A 78 -4.14 13.45 -1.88
N THR A 79 -3.45 12.30 -1.98
CA THR A 79 -3.71 11.12 -1.17
C THR A 79 -3.18 11.27 0.26
N ALA A 80 -2.10 12.04 0.50
CA ALA A 80 -1.64 12.36 1.85
C ALA A 80 -2.68 13.17 2.66
N CYS A 81 -3.48 14.00 1.99
CA CYS A 81 -4.65 14.65 2.60
C CYS A 81 -5.79 13.67 2.94
N TYR A 82 -5.84 12.49 2.30
CA TYR A 82 -6.72 11.39 2.68
C TYR A 82 -6.02 10.52 3.73
N GLN A 83 -5.96 11.00 4.97
CA GLN A 83 -5.80 10.10 6.11
C GLN A 83 -6.99 9.14 6.08
N TYR A 84 -6.76 7.93 5.58
CA TYR A 84 -7.81 6.95 5.29
C TYR A 84 -8.57 6.63 6.57
N SER A 85 -9.80 7.15 6.65
CA SER A 85 -10.75 6.89 7.71
C SER A 85 -10.85 5.39 7.95
N ALA A 86 -10.74 5.01 9.23
CA ALA A 86 -10.72 3.65 9.75
C ALA A 86 -11.48 2.64 8.89
N THR A 87 -10.78 1.59 8.45
CA THR A 87 -11.43 0.46 7.77
C THR A 87 -12.27 -0.30 8.78
N LYS A 88 -13.48 -0.73 8.39
CA LYS A 88 -14.41 -1.48 9.27
C LYS A 88 -13.81 -2.72 9.96
N HIS A 89 -12.69 -3.26 9.46
CA HIS A 89 -12.01 -4.45 9.99
C HIS A 89 -10.61 -4.18 10.58
N ALA A 90 -10.07 -2.97 10.49
CA ALA A 90 -8.76 -2.64 11.08
C ALA A 90 -8.87 -1.35 11.90
N GLN A 91 -8.64 -1.48 13.21
CA GLN A 91 -8.88 -0.47 14.24
C GLN A 91 -7.90 0.72 14.21
N ARG A 92 -7.08 0.84 13.14
CA ARG A 92 -6.02 1.84 13.03
C ARG A 92 -6.04 2.44 11.63
N VAL A 93 -6.00 3.78 11.58
CA VAL A 93 -5.74 4.53 10.35
C VAL A 93 -4.40 4.03 9.80
N ALA A 94 -4.33 3.78 8.49
CA ALA A 94 -3.07 3.37 7.88
C ALA A 94 -2.03 4.46 8.09
N ASP A 95 -0.97 4.16 8.83
CA ASP A 95 0.07 5.13 9.15
C ASP A 95 1.02 5.39 7.97
N GLN A 96 0.99 4.51 6.95
CA GLN A 96 1.85 4.59 5.78
C GLN A 96 1.06 4.58 4.49
N LEU A 97 1.47 5.44 3.57
CA LEU A 97 0.87 5.56 2.27
C LEU A 97 1.93 5.37 1.18
N LEU A 98 1.64 4.48 0.25
CA LEU A 98 2.46 4.26 -0.93
C LEU A 98 1.65 4.53 -2.18
N VAL A 99 2.27 5.18 -3.16
CA VAL A 99 1.71 5.36 -4.49
C VAL A 99 2.71 4.79 -5.49
N ALA A 100 2.28 3.86 -6.33
CA ALA A 100 3.15 3.18 -7.27
C ALA A 100 2.53 3.08 -8.66
N ASN A 101 3.35 3.19 -9.70
CA ASN A 101 2.95 2.96 -11.09
C ASN A 101 3.65 1.74 -11.73
N GLY A 102 4.37 0.96 -10.93
CA GLY A 102 5.19 -0.17 -11.38
C GLY A 102 6.64 0.19 -11.69
N LEU A 103 6.96 1.46 -11.97
CA LEU A 103 8.32 1.95 -12.23
C LEU A 103 8.86 2.81 -11.08
N GLU A 104 7.98 3.62 -10.51
CA GLU A 104 8.27 4.53 -9.42
C GLU A 104 7.37 4.19 -8.23
N ILE A 105 7.92 4.35 -7.03
CA ILE A 105 7.20 4.22 -5.78
C ILE A 105 7.46 5.48 -4.97
N ARG A 106 6.39 6.11 -4.51
CA ARG A 106 6.45 7.18 -3.53
C ARG A 106 5.87 6.70 -2.22
N PHE A 107 6.53 7.04 -1.13
CA PHE A 107 6.18 6.68 0.24
C PHE A 107 5.96 7.95 1.06
N ALA A 108 4.92 7.94 1.88
CA ALA A 108 4.67 8.95 2.91
C ALA A 108 4.36 8.23 4.22
N ASP A 109 4.88 8.75 5.33
CA ASP A 109 4.64 8.25 6.67
C ASP A 109 3.94 9.33 7.48
N ALA A 110 2.83 8.97 8.13
CA ALA A 110 2.01 9.87 8.92
C ALA A 110 2.57 10.13 10.33
N HIS A 111 3.56 9.35 10.80
CA HIS A 111 4.26 9.65 12.05
C HIS A 111 5.33 10.73 11.87
N ASP A 112 5.67 11.06 10.62
CA ASP A 112 6.58 12.16 10.37
C ASP A 112 5.92 13.49 10.80
N PRO A 113 6.61 14.34 11.60
CA PRO A 113 6.05 15.63 12.03
C PRO A 113 5.71 16.54 10.85
N GLU A 114 6.35 16.35 9.70
CA GLU A 114 6.01 17.00 8.44
C GLU A 114 5.83 15.93 7.35
N PRO A 115 4.64 15.28 7.27
CA PRO A 115 4.42 14.17 6.37
C PRO A 115 4.63 14.60 4.92
N ARG A 116 5.69 14.07 4.30
CA ARG A 116 6.08 14.38 2.92
C ARG A 116 6.24 13.11 2.11
N SER A 117 5.66 13.14 0.92
CA SER A 117 5.87 12.09 -0.07
C SER A 117 7.30 12.11 -0.57
N ARG A 118 8.03 11.00 -0.42
CA ARG A 118 9.42 10.81 -0.90
C ARG A 118 9.52 9.61 -1.84
N PRO A 119 10.37 9.67 -2.88
CA PRO A 119 10.63 8.51 -3.72
C PRO A 119 11.38 7.42 -2.94
N VAL A 120 11.02 6.17 -3.17
CA VAL A 120 11.70 4.99 -2.61
C VAL A 120 12.01 3.99 -3.72
N PHE A 121 13.12 3.27 -3.59
CA PHE A 121 13.56 2.31 -4.60
C PHE A 121 12.75 1.01 -4.63
N GLY A 122 11.99 0.72 -3.57
CA GLY A 122 11.25 -0.52 -3.42
C GLY A 122 10.27 -0.48 -2.26
N PHE A 123 9.32 -1.42 -2.27
CA PHE A 123 8.46 -1.67 -1.13
C PHE A 123 9.30 -2.08 0.08
N HIS A 124 8.93 -1.54 1.24
CA HIS A 124 9.60 -1.88 2.49
C HIS A 124 9.20 -3.30 2.90
N ARG A 125 10.12 -4.01 3.56
CA ARG A 125 9.81 -5.34 4.09
C ARG A 125 8.78 -5.22 5.24
N PRO A 126 7.91 -6.22 5.44
CA PRO A 126 7.00 -6.24 6.59
C PRO A 126 7.74 -6.02 7.92
N GLU A 127 8.89 -6.68 8.08
CA GLU A 127 9.70 -6.58 9.30
C GLU A 127 10.15 -5.15 9.57
N THR A 128 10.62 -4.43 8.54
CA THR A 128 11.04 -3.02 8.65
C THR A 128 9.87 -2.12 9.06
N LEU A 129 8.70 -2.30 8.43
CA LEU A 129 7.53 -1.49 8.80
C LEU A 129 7.09 -1.76 10.23
N ARG A 130 7.23 -3.00 10.70
CA ARG A 130 6.82 -3.41 12.06
C ARG A 130 7.67 -2.73 13.12
N GLU A 131 8.95 -2.52 12.84
CA GLU A 131 9.84 -1.78 13.73
C GLU A 131 9.43 -0.30 13.85
N TRP A 132 8.87 0.29 12.79
CA TRP A 132 8.48 1.71 12.76
C TRP A 132 7.08 1.96 13.34
N THR A 133 6.20 0.96 13.39
CA THR A 133 4.83 1.07 13.94
C THR A 133 4.71 0.66 15.41
N ARG A 134 5.84 0.46 16.09
CA ARG A 134 5.90 -0.07 17.46
C ARG A 134 5.59 0.97 18.53
#